data_AF-A0A5K4FFG6-F1
#
_entry.id   AF-A0A5K4FFG6-F1
#
_cell.length_a   1.000
_cell.length_b   1.000
_cell.length_c   1.000
_cell.angle_alpha   90.00
_cell.angle_beta   90.00
_cell.angle_gamma   90.00
#
_symmetry.space_group_name_H-M   'P 1'
#
loop_
_entity.id
_entity.type
_entity.pdbx_description
1 polymer ?
#
loop_
_entity_poly.entity_id
_entity_poly.type
_entity_poly.pdbx_seq_one_letter_code
_entity_poly.pdbx_strand_id
1 'polypeptide(L)'
;MTIQNEVFCQSYGCLDLNQNLSKGGCHESPSQPSKYRSTPNLLALSKSQMERIQIISEFYDGEEVLVSDLKTVVKVYKYPLEKLGILTSTEINHLFYSIEAIIPVFEGLANSLSSELNKYFSIPYIGMILYLWSLLDSLF
;
A
#
# COMPACT_ATOMS: atom_id res chain seq x y z
N MET A 1 18.52 22.37 3.54
CA MET A 1 17.54 21.83 4.49
C MET A 1 17.13 20.48 3.96
N THR A 2 17.80 19.46 4.45
CA THR A 2 17.86 18.11 3.89
C THR A 2 16.97 17.26 4.77
N ILE A 3 15.76 16.95 4.31
CA ILE A 3 14.83 16.13 5.09
C ILE A 3 14.29 15.04 4.15
N GLN A 4 14.69 13.82 4.49
CA GLN A 4 14.04 12.54 4.18
C GLN A 4 14.24 11.91 2.79
N ASN A 5 15.46 11.40 2.58
CA ASN A 5 15.73 10.28 1.68
C ASN A 5 16.01 8.95 2.44
N GLU A 6 15.86 8.92 3.76
CA GLU A 6 16.27 7.75 4.57
C GLU A 6 15.30 6.55 4.50
N VAL A 7 14.02 6.78 4.16
CA VAL A 7 13.01 5.70 4.14
C VAL A 7 13.19 4.77 2.93
N PHE A 8 13.76 5.27 1.83
CA PHE A 8 13.94 4.48 0.61
C PHE A 8 15.06 3.43 0.74
N CYS A 9 16.14 3.76 1.48
CA CYS A 9 17.30 2.88 1.62
C CYS A 9 16.99 1.57 2.38
N GLN A 10 16.01 1.57 3.29
CA GLN A 10 15.68 0.38 4.09
C GLN A 10 14.88 -0.68 3.32
N SER A 11 14.21 -0.31 2.22
CA SER A 11 13.35 -1.25 1.46
C SER A 11 13.96 -1.67 0.11
N TYR A 12 14.92 -0.90 -0.43
CA TYR A 12 15.47 -1.11 -1.78
C TYR A 12 17.00 -0.95 -1.91
N GLY A 13 17.73 -0.77 -0.81
CA GLY A 13 19.19 -0.60 -0.81
C GLY A 13 19.62 0.84 -1.07
N CYS A 14 20.61 1.31 -0.32
CA CYS A 14 21.12 2.67 -0.43
C CYS A 14 22.05 2.78 -1.64
N LEU A 15 21.63 3.53 -2.67
CA LEU A 15 22.51 3.96 -3.75
C LEU A 15 23.13 5.29 -3.33
N ASP A 16 24.36 5.21 -2.80
CA ASP A 16 25.20 6.37 -2.57
C ASP A 16 25.62 6.94 -3.93
N LEU A 17 25.10 8.13 -4.29
CA LEU A 17 25.29 8.73 -5.61
C LEU A 17 26.69 9.34 -5.83
N ASN A 18 27.63 9.12 -4.91
CA ASN A 18 29.02 9.55 -5.04
C ASN A 18 29.96 8.34 -4.98
N GLN A 19 30.13 7.65 -6.11
CA GLN A 19 31.14 6.62 -6.25
C GLN A 19 32.55 7.23 -6.23
N ASN A 20 33.17 7.26 -5.05
CA ASN A 20 34.60 6.99 -4.93
C ASN A 20 34.76 5.76 -4.04
N LEU A 21 35.35 4.71 -4.62
CA LEU A 21 35.69 3.45 -3.96
C LEU A 21 36.27 3.69 -2.56
N SER A 22 35.65 3.11 -1.53
CA SER A 22 36.39 2.66 -0.36
C SER A 22 35.78 1.38 0.19
N LYS A 23 36.62 0.34 0.24
CA LYS A 23 36.35 -0.94 0.88
C LYS A 23 36.14 -0.71 2.38
N GLY A 24 35.02 -1.17 2.93
CA GLY A 24 34.80 -1.24 4.37
C GLY A 24 33.62 -2.12 4.68
N GLY A 25 33.87 -3.28 5.30
CA GLY A 25 32.86 -4.29 5.59
C GLY A 25 31.96 -3.93 6.76
N CYS A 26 30.74 -4.47 6.74
CA CYS A 26 29.88 -4.61 7.90
C CYS A 26 29.62 -6.11 8.10
N HIS A 27 29.99 -6.60 9.29
CA HIS A 27 29.65 -7.92 9.79
C HIS A 27 28.12 -8.06 9.91
N GLU A 28 27.53 -9.10 9.31
CA GLU A 28 26.14 -9.49 9.55
C GLU A 28 26.09 -10.84 10.30
N SER A 29 25.44 -10.82 11.46
CA SER A 29 24.94 -12.00 12.19
C SER A 29 23.58 -12.45 11.63
N PRO A 30 23.12 -13.70 11.89
CA PRO A 30 22.18 -14.37 11.01
C PRO A 30 20.73 -14.28 11.50
N SER A 31 19.80 -13.78 10.67
CA SER A 31 18.37 -14.07 10.83
C SER A 31 17.52 -13.79 9.59
N GLN A 32 16.98 -14.90 9.06
CA GLN A 32 15.69 -15.08 8.35
C GLN A 32 15.59 -14.74 6.84
N PRO A 33 14.81 -15.54 6.07
CA PRO A 33 14.85 -15.54 4.61
C PRO A 33 13.99 -14.39 4.07
N SER A 34 14.64 -13.31 3.64
CA SER A 34 13.98 -12.29 2.83
C SER A 34 13.53 -12.93 1.51
N LYS A 35 12.22 -12.98 1.28
CA LYS A 35 11.65 -13.24 -0.05
C LYS A 35 12.28 -12.22 -1.00
N TYR A 36 13.13 -12.69 -1.90
CA TYR A 36 13.82 -11.86 -2.87
C TYR A 36 12.79 -11.16 -3.75
N ARG A 37 12.48 -9.93 -3.39
CA ARG A 37 11.90 -8.93 -4.27
C ARG A 37 12.91 -8.76 -5.39
N SER A 38 12.56 -9.17 -6.61
CA SER A 38 13.38 -8.94 -7.80
C SER A 38 13.55 -7.45 -7.97
N THR A 39 14.63 -6.88 -7.45
CA THR A 39 14.92 -5.45 -7.54
C THR A 39 15.13 -5.14 -9.02
N PRO A 40 14.30 -4.28 -9.64
CA PRO A 40 14.55 -3.86 -10.99
C PRO A 40 15.91 -3.18 -11.06
N ASN A 41 16.53 -3.18 -12.24
CA ASN A 41 17.70 -2.35 -12.49
C ASN A 41 17.24 -0.87 -12.54
N LEU A 42 17.00 -0.30 -11.35
CA LEU A 42 16.53 1.08 -11.13
C LEU A 42 17.45 2.12 -11.78
N LEU A 43 18.66 1.73 -12.17
CA LEU A 43 19.66 2.56 -12.85
C LEU A 43 19.27 2.91 -14.30
N ALA A 44 18.27 2.24 -14.89
CA ALA A 44 17.81 2.50 -16.27
C ALA A 44 16.50 3.31 -16.36
N LEU A 45 15.90 3.71 -15.23
CA LEU A 45 14.65 4.48 -15.22
C LEU A 45 14.91 5.99 -15.29
N SER A 46 14.09 6.70 -16.04
CA SER A 46 14.09 8.17 -16.00
C SER A 46 13.52 8.67 -14.67
N LYS A 47 13.87 9.91 -14.29
CA LYS A 47 13.35 10.57 -13.08
C LYS A 47 11.82 10.55 -13.01
N SER A 48 11.14 10.84 -14.13
CA SER A 48 9.67 10.84 -14.20
C SER A 48 9.07 9.45 -13.97
N GLN A 49 9.73 8.38 -14.43
CA GLN A 49 9.29 7.02 -14.17
C GLN A 49 9.46 6.65 -12.70
N MET A 50 10.55 7.09 -12.07
CA MET A 50 10.79 6.86 -10.64
C MET A 50 9.79 7.60 -9.75
N GLU A 51 9.50 8.88 -10.03
CA GLU A 51 8.48 9.67 -9.33
C GLU A 51 7.10 9.03 -9.45
N ARG A 52 6.74 8.54 -10.65
CA ARG A 52 5.46 7.86 -10.85
C ARG A 52 5.36 6.55 -10.07
N ILE A 53 6.44 5.77 -10.04
CA ILE A 53 6.51 4.55 -9.23
C ILE A 53 6.30 4.86 -7.74
N GLN A 54 6.94 5.92 -7.26
CA GLN A 54 6.80 6.36 -5.87
C GLN A 54 5.36 6.74 -5.53
N ILE A 55 4.72 7.55 -6.37
CA ILE A 55 3.32 7.98 -6.16
C ILE A 55 2.36 6.78 -6.15
N ILE A 56 2.57 5.81 -7.04
CA ILE A 56 1.71 4.60 -7.08
C ILE A 56 1.94 3.73 -5.85
N SER A 57 3.19 3.58 -5.39
CA SER A 57 3.50 2.84 -4.17
C SER A 57 2.88 3.51 -2.94
N GLU A 58 3.01 4.82 -2.81
CA GLU A 58 2.42 5.59 -1.71
C GLU A 58 0.89 5.48 -1.72
N PHE A 59 0.29 5.51 -2.90
CA PHE A 59 -1.15 5.28 -3.04
C PHE A 59 -1.55 3.87 -2.58
N TYR A 60 -0.85 2.83 -3.01
CA TYR A 60 -1.09 1.46 -2.55
C TYR A 60 -0.95 1.32 -1.02
N ASP A 61 0.11 1.89 -0.44
CA ASP A 61 0.33 1.86 1.01
C ASP A 61 -0.81 2.56 1.76
N GLY A 62 -1.30 3.68 1.23
CA GLY A 62 -2.47 4.39 1.76
C GLY A 62 -3.76 3.55 1.71
N GLU A 63 -3.99 2.81 0.61
CA GLU A 63 -5.15 1.92 0.47
C GLU A 63 -5.09 0.74 1.45
N GLU A 64 -3.92 0.14 1.67
CA GLU A 64 -3.75 -0.93 2.68
C GLU A 64 -4.05 -0.42 4.10
N VAL A 65 -3.61 0.80 4.43
CA VAL A 65 -3.91 1.45 5.71
C VAL A 65 -5.40 1.71 5.84
N LEU A 66 -6.05 2.25 4.79
CA LEU A 66 -7.49 2.49 4.79
C LEU A 66 -8.30 1.20 5.03
N VAL A 67 -7.97 0.11 4.33
CA VAL A 67 -8.61 -1.20 4.52
C VAL A 67 -8.44 -1.69 5.96
N SER A 68 -7.24 -1.55 6.53
CA SER A 68 -6.96 -1.90 7.92
C SER A 68 -7.79 -1.08 8.91
N ASP A 69 -7.92 0.22 8.66
CA ASP A 69 -8.70 1.13 9.52
C ASP A 69 -10.19 0.81 9.45
N LEU A 70 -10.75 0.55 8.27
CA LEU A 70 -12.15 0.15 8.11
C LEU A 70 -12.46 -1.17 8.85
N LYS A 71 -11.57 -2.16 8.74
CA LYS A 71 -11.68 -3.41 9.51
C LYS A 71 -11.60 -3.17 11.01
N THR A 72 -10.76 -2.23 11.44
CA THR A 72 -10.63 -1.83 12.84
C THR A 72 -11.91 -1.18 13.34
N VAL A 73 -12.55 -0.31 12.55
CA VAL A 73 -13.85 0.30 12.90
C VAL A 73 -14.91 -0.77 13.14
N VAL A 74 -15.03 -1.75 12.24
CA VAL A 74 -15.96 -2.87 12.39
C VAL A 74 -15.65 -3.66 13.67
N LYS A 75 -14.38 -4.00 13.87
CA LYS A 75 -13.96 -4.87 14.98
C LYS A 75 -14.05 -4.22 16.36
N VAL A 76 -13.65 -2.96 16.47
CA VAL A 76 -13.43 -2.27 17.75
C VAL A 76 -14.65 -1.45 18.16
N TYR A 77 -15.49 -1.02 17.21
CA TYR A 77 -16.66 -0.21 17.50
C TYR A 77 -17.96 -0.91 17.14
N LYS A 78 -18.15 -1.31 15.89
CA LYS A 78 -19.42 -1.91 15.44
C LYS A 78 -19.78 -3.17 16.23
N TYR A 79 -18.90 -4.18 16.23
CA TYR A 79 -19.21 -5.45 16.92
C TYR A 79 -19.42 -5.29 18.43
N PRO A 80 -18.60 -4.54 19.19
CA PRO A 80 -18.84 -4.36 20.61
C PRO A 80 -20.16 -3.65 20.91
N LEU A 81 -20.50 -2.62 20.13
CA LEU A 81 -21.75 -1.85 20.33
C LEU A 81 -22.99 -2.72 20.08
N GLU A 82 -22.96 -3.57 19.05
CA GLU A 82 -24.02 -4.52 18.75
C GLU A 82 -24.10 -5.63 19.81
N LYS A 83 -22.96 -6.25 20.14
CA LYS A 83 -22.90 -7.39 21.08
C LYS A 83 -23.33 -7.01 22.50
N LEU A 84 -23.02 -5.80 22.94
CA LEU A 84 -23.40 -5.30 24.26
C LEU A 84 -24.82 -4.73 24.29
N GLY A 85 -25.51 -4.67 23.14
CA GLY A 85 -26.85 -4.08 23.03
C GLY A 85 -26.87 -2.59 23.35
N ILE A 86 -25.75 -1.88 23.12
CA ILE A 86 -25.64 -0.43 23.37
C ILE A 86 -26.39 0.35 22.29
N LEU A 87 -26.37 -0.15 21.05
CA LEU A 87 -27.11 0.39 19.92
C LEU A 87 -28.04 -0.68 19.34
N THR A 88 -29.21 -0.25 18.88
CA THR A 88 -30.13 -1.09 18.12
C THR A 88 -29.56 -1.43 16.74
N SER A 89 -30.07 -2.48 16.09
CA SER A 89 -29.66 -2.82 14.73
C SER A 89 -29.87 -1.68 13.74
N THR A 90 -30.92 -0.87 13.93
CA THR A 90 -31.18 0.32 13.10
C THR A 90 -30.14 1.41 13.31
N GLU A 91 -29.75 1.69 14.56
CA GLU A 91 -28.70 2.67 14.88
C GLU A 91 -27.32 2.19 14.39
N ILE A 92 -27.01 0.90 14.54
CA ILE A 92 -25.80 0.28 13.98
C ILE A 92 -25.75 0.48 12.46
N ASN A 93 -26.83 0.15 11.75
CA ASN A 93 -26.89 0.30 10.29
C ASN A 93 -26.84 1.77 9.85
N HIS A 94 -27.36 2.70 10.64
CA HIS A 94 -27.31 4.13 10.32
C HIS A 94 -25.92 4.74 10.55
N LEU A 95 -25.22 4.33 11.62
CA LEU A 95 -23.91 4.88 12.01
C LEU A 95 -22.75 4.27 11.23
N PHE A 96 -22.74 2.94 11.09
CA PHE A 96 -21.67 2.23 10.42
C PHE A 96 -21.95 2.01 8.93
N TYR A 97 -23.12 2.47 8.46
CA TYR A 97 -23.60 2.23 7.11
C TYR A 97 -23.32 0.77 6.69
N SER A 98 -23.01 0.53 5.42
CA SER A 98 -22.48 -0.73 4.92
C SER A 98 -20.95 -0.68 4.83
N ILE A 99 -20.23 -0.23 5.88
CA ILE A 99 -18.75 -0.31 5.93
C ILE A 99 -18.26 -1.74 5.61
N GLU A 100 -18.96 -2.77 6.05
CA GLU A 100 -18.62 -4.15 5.69
C GLU A 100 -18.76 -4.45 4.19
N ALA A 101 -19.64 -3.76 3.47
CA ALA A 101 -19.79 -3.89 2.03
C ALA A 101 -18.72 -3.10 1.25
N ILE A 102 -18.20 -2.01 1.82
CA ILE A 102 -17.18 -1.19 1.15
C ILE A 102 -15.76 -1.75 1.33
N ILE A 103 -15.48 -2.46 2.44
CA ILE A 103 -14.19 -3.13 2.67
C ILE A 103 -13.76 -3.99 1.46
N PRO A 104 -14.57 -4.93 0.93
CA PRO A 104 -14.15 -5.75 -0.21
C PRO A 104 -13.92 -4.96 -1.51
N VAL A 105 -14.53 -3.77 -1.65
CA VAL A 105 -14.29 -2.87 -2.79
C VAL A 105 -12.86 -2.30 -2.71
N PHE A 106 -12.46 -1.80 -1.56
CA PHE A 106 -11.10 -1.29 -1.32
C PHE A 106 -10.05 -2.41 -1.31
N GLU A 107 -10.36 -3.59 -0.76
CA GLU A 107 -9.48 -4.76 -0.88
C GLU A 107 -9.26 -5.16 -2.34
N GLY A 108 -10.30 -5.09 -3.18
CA GLY A 108 -10.19 -5.34 -4.61
C GLY A 108 -9.24 -4.36 -5.32
N LEU A 109 -9.30 -3.08 -4.95
CA LEU A 109 -8.38 -2.06 -5.45
C LEU A 109 -6.94 -2.36 -5.02
N ALA A 110 -6.70 -2.54 -3.72
CA ALA A 110 -5.36 -2.80 -3.19
C ALA A 110 -4.71 -4.05 -3.81
N ASN A 111 -5.49 -5.13 -3.98
CA ASN A 111 -5.05 -6.34 -4.68
C ASN A 111 -4.68 -6.08 -6.15
N SER A 112 -5.47 -5.27 -6.85
CA SER A 112 -5.20 -4.90 -8.24
C SER A 112 -3.94 -4.06 -8.38
N LEU A 113 -3.74 -3.10 -7.47
CA LEU A 113 -2.52 -2.28 -7.38
C LEU A 113 -1.28 -3.14 -7.10
N SER A 114 -1.36 -4.02 -6.10
CA SER A 114 -0.26 -4.94 -5.74
C SER A 114 0.13 -5.84 -6.91
N SER A 115 -0.84 -6.37 -7.65
CA SER A 115 -0.59 -7.20 -8.83
C SER A 115 0.21 -6.46 -9.91
N GLU A 116 -0.10 -5.19 -10.18
CA GLU A 116 0.63 -4.40 -11.18
C GLU A 116 1.99 -3.88 -10.68
N LEU A 117 2.11 -3.58 -9.38
CA LEU A 117 3.40 -3.29 -8.75
C LEU A 117 4.35 -4.48 -8.88
N ASN A 118 3.84 -5.70 -8.72
CA ASN A 118 4.62 -6.94 -8.86
C ASN A 118 5.02 -7.27 -10.31
N LYS A 119 4.26 -6.80 -11.31
CA LYS A 119 4.54 -7.01 -12.75
C LYS A 119 5.48 -5.96 -13.35
N TYR A 120 6.45 -5.50 -12.55
CA TYR A 120 7.52 -4.59 -12.99
C TYR A 120 7.06 -3.16 -13.31
N PHE A 121 6.04 -2.66 -12.60
CA PHE A 121 5.48 -1.33 -12.84
C PHE A 121 5.14 -1.16 -14.32
N SER A 122 4.27 -2.01 -14.87
CA SER A 122 3.72 -1.74 -16.21
C SER A 122 2.78 -0.55 -16.11
N ILE A 123 3.43 0.61 -16.11
CA ILE A 123 2.95 1.96 -15.93
C ILE A 123 1.60 2.25 -16.63
N PRO A 124 1.31 1.79 -17.87
CA PRO A 124 0.05 2.15 -18.53
C PRO A 124 -1.24 1.61 -17.88
N TYR A 125 -1.18 0.59 -17.01
CA TYR A 125 -2.39 -0.10 -16.53
C TYR A 125 -3.06 0.52 -15.30
N ILE A 126 -2.39 1.43 -14.58
CA ILE A 126 -2.95 2.05 -13.36
C ILE A 126 -4.23 2.85 -13.64
N GLY A 127 -4.30 3.56 -14.77
CA GLY A 127 -5.49 4.33 -15.14
C GLY A 127 -6.69 3.43 -15.41
N MET A 128 -6.47 2.24 -15.99
CA MET A 128 -7.52 1.25 -16.19
C MET A 128 -8.00 0.65 -14.87
N ILE A 129 -7.09 0.40 -13.93
CA ILE A 129 -7.48 -0.07 -12.58
C ILE A 129 -8.39 0.94 -11.90
N LEU A 130 -7.97 2.21 -11.86
CA LEU A 130 -8.77 3.28 -11.24
C LEU A 130 -10.11 3.47 -11.94
N TYR A 131 -10.13 3.45 -13.27
CA TYR A 131 -11.38 3.57 -14.03
C TYR A 131 -12.35 2.41 -13.75
N LEU A 132 -11.86 1.16 -13.78
CA LEU A 132 -12.68 -0.01 -13.48
C LEU A 132 -13.17 0.00 -12.04
N TRP A 133 -12.33 0.44 -11.09
CA TRP A 133 -12.69 0.57 -9.69
C TRP A 133 -13.78 1.63 -9.47
N SER A 134 -13.63 2.83 -10.05
CA SER A 134 -14.64 3.90 -9.96
C SER A 134 -15.99 3.51 -10.59
N LEU A 135 -16.00 2.61 -11.58
CA LEU A 135 -17.23 2.06 -12.13
C LEU A 135 -17.87 1.01 -11.21
N LEU A 136 -17.09 0.26 -10.45
CA LEU A 136 -17.60 -0.70 -9.48
C LEU A 136 -18.27 -0.01 -8.29
N ASP A 137 -17.76 1.14 -7.85
CA ASP A 137 -18.41 1.96 -6.81
C ASP A 137 -19.79 2.46 -7.23
N SER A 138 -20.04 2.65 -8.54
CA SER A 138 -21.36 3.10 -9.02
C SER A 138 -22.45 2.01 -8.99
N LEU A 139 -22.11 0.78 -8.58
CA LEU A 139 -23.03 -0.36 -8.45
C LEU A 139 -23.47 -0.65 -7.00
N PHE A 140 -22.96 0.11 -6.02
CA PHE A 140 -23.29 0.02 -4.59
C PHE A 140 -23.94 1.32 -4.10
#